data_AF-A0AAX4HUM7-F1
#
_entry.id   AF-A0AAX4HUM7-F1
#
_cell.length_a   1.000
_cell.length_b   1.000
_cell.length_c   1.000
_cell.angle_alpha   90.00
_cell.angle_beta   90.00
_cell.angle_gamma   90.00
#
_symmetry.space_group_name_H-M   'P 1'
#
loop_
_entity.id
_entity.type
_entity.pdbx_description
1 polymer ?
#
loop_
_entity_poly.entity_id
_entity_poly.type
_entity_poly.pdbx_seq_one_letter_code
_entity_poly.pdbx_strand_id
1 'polypeptide(L)'
;MTRTFSLLFLFLFLASCGGGGGSSAGGKTSQIDASEVDNAGQVADEDSATDPAPTLAQTFEVNAKLTGFSANNEDKVQKAIELIKQVVASDKFKSRILNFKYNGKKTFVQNNGLTNAQIYQKILEGAEKLSPAKNNAMDVQLETYYVDANVIGYTMANIKTIYMNRKYLGSSDFPPYKVAMNMTHEWLHKLGFGHDSEATDRRPYSVPYGVGYIMRDMAKAID
;
A
#
# COMPACT_ATOMS: atom_id res chain seq x y z
N MET A 1 34.13 -21.37 9.46
CA MET A 1 32.89 -22.18 9.42
C MET A 1 31.69 -21.28 9.67
N THR A 2 31.17 -20.66 8.62
CA THR A 2 29.95 -19.84 8.68
C THR A 2 28.74 -20.75 8.53
N ARG A 3 28.00 -20.95 9.63
CA ARG A 3 26.74 -21.69 9.61
C ARG A 3 25.70 -20.87 8.84
N THR A 4 25.34 -21.33 7.65
CA THR A 4 24.21 -20.84 6.88
C THR A 4 22.91 -21.19 7.62
N PHE A 5 22.35 -20.22 8.34
CA PHE A 5 20.96 -20.28 8.79
C PHE A 5 20.07 -20.07 7.56
N SER A 6 19.61 -21.16 6.95
CA SER A 6 18.46 -21.10 6.05
C SER A 6 17.22 -20.86 6.90
N LEU A 7 16.91 -19.59 7.16
CA LEU A 7 15.57 -19.19 7.59
C LEU A 7 14.65 -19.34 6.37
N LEU A 8 14.10 -20.55 6.21
CA LEU A 8 12.93 -20.79 5.39
C LEU A 8 11.79 -19.98 6.02
N PHE A 9 11.57 -18.76 5.52
CA PHE A 9 10.37 -17.98 5.83
C PHE A 9 9.19 -18.65 5.14
N LEU A 10 8.73 -19.76 5.73
CA LEU A 10 7.44 -20.33 5.44
C LEU A 10 6.41 -19.34 6.00
N PHE A 11 5.78 -18.56 5.12
CA PHE A 11 4.61 -17.76 5.47
C PHE A 11 3.47 -18.70 5.88
N LEU A 12 3.46 -19.10 7.15
CA LEU A 12 2.32 -19.74 7.80
C LEU A 12 1.28 -18.64 8.10
N PHE A 13 0.48 -18.30 7.10
CA PHE A 13 -0.83 -17.75 7.37
C PHE A 13 -1.78 -18.91 7.64
N LEU A 14 -2.09 -19.13 8.91
CA LEU A 14 -3.22 -19.95 9.32
C LEU A 14 -4.49 -19.30 8.78
N ALA A 15 -4.98 -19.84 7.66
CA ALA A 15 -6.33 -19.64 7.21
C ALA A 15 -7.28 -20.27 8.25
N SER A 16 -7.92 -19.44 9.07
CA SER A 16 -9.16 -19.83 9.75
C SER A 16 -10.29 -19.71 8.73
N CYS A 17 -10.56 -20.80 8.02
CA CYS A 17 -11.77 -20.99 7.23
C CYS A 17 -12.62 -22.05 7.91
N GLY A 18 -13.69 -21.62 8.57
CA GLY A 18 -14.83 -22.46 8.95
C GLY A 18 -16.01 -22.19 8.03
N GLY A 19 -16.53 -23.24 7.42
CA GLY A 19 -17.72 -23.24 6.54
C GLY A 19 -17.32 -23.40 5.07
N GLY A 20 -17.62 -24.48 4.36
CA GLY A 20 -18.59 -25.53 4.57
C GLY A 20 -19.41 -25.69 3.29
N GLY A 21 -19.08 -26.72 2.51
CA GLY A 21 -20.01 -27.38 1.60
C GLY A 21 -20.05 -26.93 0.13
N GLY A 22 -20.02 -27.91 -0.77
CA GLY A 22 -20.82 -27.86 -2.00
C GLY A 22 -20.06 -28.07 -3.31
N SER A 23 -19.80 -29.33 -3.66
CA SER A 23 -19.47 -29.77 -5.02
C SER A 23 -20.61 -29.48 -6.01
N SER A 24 -20.31 -29.05 -7.24
CA SER A 24 -20.87 -29.68 -8.44
C SER A 24 -20.13 -29.24 -9.71
N ALA A 25 -19.83 -30.24 -10.53
CA ALA A 25 -19.31 -30.12 -11.88
C ALA A 25 -20.43 -29.72 -12.87
N GLY A 26 -20.04 -29.10 -13.99
CA GLY A 26 -20.94 -28.89 -15.12
C GLY A 26 -20.35 -27.92 -16.14
N GLY A 27 -19.68 -28.45 -17.16
CA GLY A 27 -19.23 -27.66 -18.31
C GLY A 27 -20.38 -27.31 -19.26
N LYS A 28 -20.19 -26.25 -20.05
CA LYS A 28 -20.53 -26.16 -21.48
C LYS A 28 -20.11 -24.81 -22.07
N THR A 29 -19.24 -24.91 -23.08
CA THR A 29 -19.22 -24.24 -24.38
C THR A 29 -19.78 -22.81 -24.52
N SER A 30 -18.88 -21.91 -24.91
CA SER A 30 -19.16 -20.60 -25.50
C SER A 30 -19.78 -20.69 -26.89
N GLN A 31 -20.88 -19.96 -27.09
CA GLN A 31 -21.25 -19.28 -28.33
C GLN A 31 -21.89 -17.97 -27.91
N ILE A 32 -21.21 -16.84 -28.14
CA ILE A 32 -21.80 -15.51 -27.99
C ILE A 32 -22.01 -14.99 -29.40
N ASP A 33 -23.29 -14.94 -29.75
CA ASP A 33 -23.80 -14.34 -30.96
C ASP A 33 -23.81 -12.82 -30.80
N ALA A 34 -23.39 -12.12 -31.85
CA ALA A 34 -23.38 -10.68 -31.92
C ALA A 34 -24.78 -10.18 -32.26
N SER A 35 -25.41 -9.45 -31.34
CA SER A 35 -26.52 -8.56 -31.69
C SER A 35 -26.46 -7.29 -30.84
N GLU A 36 -26.35 -6.18 -31.55
CA GLU A 36 -26.60 -4.82 -31.10
C GLU A 36 -27.98 -4.72 -30.44
N VAL A 37 -28.03 -4.13 -29.24
CA VAL A 37 -29.19 -3.37 -28.79
C VAL A 37 -28.66 -2.14 -28.07
N ASP A 38 -28.76 -1.00 -28.75
CA ASP A 38 -28.70 0.33 -28.17
C ASP A 38 -29.75 0.44 -27.06
N ASN A 39 -29.31 0.58 -25.82
CA ASN A 39 -30.17 1.09 -24.76
C ASN A 39 -29.39 2.07 -23.90
N ALA A 40 -29.63 3.35 -24.18
CA ALA A 40 -29.23 4.49 -23.38
C ALA A 40 -29.96 4.46 -22.03
N GLY A 41 -29.49 3.60 -21.12
CA GLY A 41 -29.83 3.62 -19.71
C GLY A 41 -28.80 4.45 -18.96
N GLN A 42 -29.05 5.75 -18.85
CA GLN A 42 -28.36 6.62 -17.90
C GLN A 42 -28.77 6.18 -16.49
N VAL A 43 -28.08 5.17 -15.96
CA VAL A 43 -28.18 4.78 -14.56
C VAL A 43 -27.51 5.91 -13.78
N ALA A 44 -28.32 6.79 -13.21
CA ALA A 44 -27.86 7.69 -12.17
C ALA A 44 -27.29 6.79 -11.06
N ASP A 45 -25.98 6.85 -10.86
CA ASP A 45 -25.32 6.42 -9.62
C ASP A 45 -25.86 7.33 -8.49
N GLU A 46 -27.09 7.05 -8.07
CA GLU A 46 -27.62 7.53 -6.81
C GLU A 46 -26.94 6.76 -5.68
N ASP A 47 -26.66 7.49 -4.61
CA ASP A 47 -26.19 7.02 -3.31
C ASP A 47 -24.67 6.97 -3.09
N SER A 48 -24.06 8.16 -3.08
CA SER A 48 -22.90 8.42 -2.24
C SER A 48 -23.25 9.57 -1.31
N ALA A 49 -23.63 9.23 -0.07
CA ALA A 49 -23.60 10.15 1.05
C ALA A 49 -22.32 11.01 0.95
N THR A 50 -22.51 12.32 0.83
CA THR A 50 -21.43 13.27 0.58
C THR A 50 -20.63 13.45 1.87
N ASP A 51 -19.77 12.49 2.18
CA ASP A 51 -18.71 12.69 3.17
C ASP A 51 -17.95 13.96 2.76
N PRO A 52 -17.86 14.98 3.63
CA PRO A 52 -17.16 16.21 3.30
C PRO A 52 -15.72 15.86 2.93
N ALA A 53 -15.24 16.39 1.80
CA ALA A 53 -13.89 16.11 1.33
C ALA A 53 -12.87 16.50 2.42
N PRO A 54 -11.94 15.60 2.80
CA PRO A 54 -10.94 15.90 3.82
C PRO A 54 -10.17 17.19 3.52
N THR A 55 -9.93 18.01 4.54
CA THR A 55 -9.01 19.14 4.44
C THR A 55 -7.60 18.64 4.14
N LEU A 56 -6.81 19.43 3.40
CA LEU A 56 -5.42 19.08 3.09
C LEU A 56 -4.61 18.97 4.39
N ALA A 57 -3.76 17.96 4.48
CA ALA A 57 -2.72 17.92 5.50
C ALA A 57 -1.62 18.92 5.14
N GLN A 58 -1.79 20.17 5.55
CA GLN A 58 -0.74 21.18 5.43
C GLN A 58 0.52 20.81 6.24
N THR A 59 0.39 19.91 7.24
CA THR A 59 1.46 19.53 8.17
C THR A 59 1.54 18.01 8.37
N PHE A 60 1.80 17.24 7.31
CA PHE A 60 2.06 15.80 7.44
C PHE A 60 3.51 15.55 7.85
N GLU A 61 3.72 14.80 8.93
CA GLU A 61 5.06 14.47 9.44
C GLU A 61 5.42 13.01 9.23
N VAL A 62 6.72 12.71 9.28
CA VAL A 62 7.23 11.34 9.28
C VAL A 62 8.22 11.20 10.42
N ASN A 63 7.86 10.42 11.44
CA ASN A 63 8.69 10.16 12.60
C ASN A 63 9.36 8.80 12.43
N ALA A 64 10.64 8.81 12.05
CA ALA A 64 11.38 7.58 11.78
C ALA A 64 12.45 7.30 12.85
N LYS A 65 12.42 6.10 13.43
CA LYS A 65 13.53 5.55 14.22
C LYS A 65 14.31 4.56 13.35
N LEU A 66 15.61 4.79 13.16
CA LEU A 66 16.46 3.98 12.28
C LEU A 66 17.39 3.07 13.09
N THR A 67 17.42 1.78 12.76
CA THR A 67 18.32 0.78 13.37
C THR A 67 19.09 0.01 12.30
N GLY A 68 20.41 -0.07 12.42
CA GLY A 68 21.28 -0.88 11.56
C GLY A 68 21.64 -0.27 10.20
N PHE A 69 21.25 0.98 9.94
CA PHE A 69 21.56 1.69 8.70
C PHE A 69 23.04 2.11 8.66
N SER A 70 23.66 2.03 7.48
CA SER A 70 24.89 2.76 7.20
C SER A 70 24.55 4.23 6.90
N ALA A 71 25.52 5.14 7.02
CA ALA A 71 25.32 6.55 6.72
C ALA A 71 24.70 6.80 5.33
N ASN A 72 25.16 6.09 4.29
CA ASN A 72 24.60 6.22 2.94
C ASN A 72 23.15 5.73 2.83
N ASN A 73 22.80 4.64 3.53
CA ASN A 73 21.43 4.14 3.52
C ASN A 73 20.51 5.03 4.34
N GLU A 74 21.01 5.61 5.44
CA GLU A 74 20.29 6.59 6.23
C GLU A 74 19.99 7.86 5.44
N ASP A 75 20.98 8.45 4.74
CA ASP A 75 20.77 9.60 3.86
C ASP A 75 19.68 9.31 2.80
N LYS A 76 19.69 8.12 2.22
CA LYS A 76 18.68 7.69 1.25
C LYS A 76 17.28 7.61 1.87
N VAL A 77 17.16 7.13 3.11
CA VAL A 77 15.89 7.11 3.85
C VAL A 77 15.43 8.52 4.22
N GLN A 78 16.33 9.40 4.66
CA GLN A 78 15.99 10.79 4.96
C GLN A 78 15.46 11.53 3.73
N LYS A 79 16.08 11.34 2.56
CA LYS A 79 15.55 11.87 1.29
C LYS A 79 14.16 11.31 0.97
N ALA A 80 13.93 10.02 1.20
CA ALA A 80 12.63 9.42 1.01
C ALA A 80 11.56 9.99 1.96
N ILE A 81 11.93 10.30 3.20
CA ILE A 81 11.06 10.97 4.18
C ILE A 81 10.62 12.34 3.66
N GLU A 82 11.56 13.16 3.19
CA GLU A 82 11.24 14.48 2.64
C GLU A 82 10.34 14.39 1.40
N LEU A 83 10.57 13.40 0.53
CA LEU A 83 9.68 13.14 -0.61
C LEU A 83 8.26 12.75 -0.16
N ILE A 84 8.13 11.88 0.85
CA ILE A 84 6.81 11.51 1.40
C ILE A 84 6.07 12.73 1.90
N LYS A 85 6.72 13.59 2.71
CA LYS A 85 6.12 14.82 3.26
C LYS A 85 5.60 15.73 2.16
N GLN A 86 6.43 16.01 1.16
CA GLN A 86 6.06 16.85 0.01
C GLN A 86 4.90 16.26 -0.80
N VAL A 87 4.93 14.95 -1.06
CA VAL A 87 3.87 14.28 -1.80
C VAL A 87 2.55 14.33 -1.04
N VAL A 88 2.53 13.95 0.24
CA VAL A 88 1.27 13.89 1.03
C VAL A 88 0.63 15.26 1.20
N ALA A 89 1.45 16.31 1.36
CA ALA A 89 0.98 17.69 1.47
C ALA A 89 0.39 18.26 0.16
N SER A 90 0.54 17.57 -0.98
CA SER A 90 0.13 18.08 -2.28
C SER A 90 -1.33 17.77 -2.64
N ASP A 91 -2.01 18.72 -3.30
CA ASP A 91 -3.35 18.52 -3.89
C ASP A 91 -3.38 17.36 -4.90
N LYS A 92 -2.28 17.18 -5.63
CA LYS A 92 -2.17 16.12 -6.64
C LYS A 92 -2.25 14.74 -5.99
N PHE A 93 -1.69 14.55 -4.80
CA PHE A 93 -1.75 13.27 -4.10
C PHE A 93 -3.17 12.96 -3.64
N LYS A 94 -3.83 13.93 -3.01
CA LYS A 94 -5.27 13.85 -2.68
C LYS A 94 -6.08 13.47 -3.91
N SER A 95 -5.93 14.21 -5.00
CA SER A 95 -6.68 13.96 -6.24
C SER A 95 -6.44 12.56 -6.81
N ARG A 96 -5.20 12.06 -6.78
CA ARG A 96 -4.85 10.72 -7.26
C ARG A 96 -5.48 9.61 -6.42
N ILE A 97 -5.55 9.78 -5.10
CA ILE A 97 -6.24 8.83 -4.21
C ILE A 97 -7.75 8.87 -4.44
N LEU A 98 -8.36 10.06 -4.42
CA LEU A 98 -9.81 10.22 -4.59
C LEU A 98 -10.30 9.69 -5.94
N ASN A 99 -9.50 9.84 -6.99
CA ASN A 99 -9.82 9.40 -8.34
C ASN A 99 -9.21 8.04 -8.72
N PHE A 100 -8.62 7.30 -7.77
CA PHE A 100 -8.11 5.96 -8.05
C PHE A 100 -9.26 5.05 -8.50
N LYS A 101 -9.03 4.28 -9.57
CA LYS A 101 -10.05 3.41 -10.18
C LYS A 101 -9.60 1.96 -10.27
N TYR A 102 -10.56 1.07 -10.10
CA TYR A 102 -10.45 -0.35 -10.41
C TYR A 102 -11.74 -0.80 -11.11
N ASN A 103 -11.63 -1.47 -12.26
CA ASN A 103 -12.76 -1.87 -13.11
C ASN A 103 -13.74 -0.72 -13.39
N GLY A 104 -13.22 0.46 -13.72
CA GLY A 104 -14.00 1.66 -14.04
C GLY A 104 -14.58 2.41 -12.85
N LYS A 105 -14.64 1.79 -11.66
CA LYS A 105 -15.21 2.37 -10.43
C LYS A 105 -14.14 3.06 -9.59
N LYS A 106 -14.49 4.18 -8.94
CA LYS A 106 -13.59 4.91 -8.02
C LYS A 106 -13.42 4.15 -6.71
N THR A 107 -12.57 3.13 -6.71
CA THR A 107 -12.31 2.27 -5.56
C THR A 107 -10.90 1.70 -5.60
N PHE A 108 -10.33 1.44 -4.43
CA PHE A 108 -9.24 0.48 -4.27
C PHE A 108 -9.81 -0.93 -4.08
N VAL A 109 -9.00 -1.94 -4.40
CA VAL A 109 -9.21 -3.32 -3.95
C VAL A 109 -8.79 -3.44 -2.49
N GLN A 110 -9.38 -4.35 -1.72
CA GLN A 110 -9.01 -4.59 -0.31
C GLN A 110 -8.98 -3.30 0.53
N ASN A 111 -10.00 -2.46 0.33
CA ASN A 111 -10.21 -1.17 0.98
C ASN A 111 -10.89 -1.27 2.35
N ASN A 112 -11.12 -2.48 2.87
CA ASN A 112 -11.88 -2.71 4.11
C ASN A 112 -13.29 -2.08 4.10
N GLY A 113 -13.92 -1.96 2.92
CA GLY A 113 -15.22 -1.31 2.76
C GLY A 113 -15.18 0.22 2.79
N LEU A 114 -14.00 0.84 2.85
CA LEU A 114 -13.84 2.29 2.87
C LEU A 114 -13.91 2.91 1.48
N THR A 115 -14.49 4.10 1.39
CA THR A 115 -14.40 4.94 0.19
C THR A 115 -12.98 5.47 0.00
N ASN A 116 -12.63 5.94 -1.21
CA ASN A 116 -11.34 6.59 -1.45
C ASN A 116 -11.12 7.82 -0.55
N ALA A 117 -12.18 8.56 -0.23
CA ALA A 117 -12.13 9.71 0.67
C ALA A 117 -11.79 9.28 2.11
N GLN A 118 -12.40 8.19 2.59
CA GLN A 118 -12.12 7.64 3.91
C GLN A 118 -10.71 7.03 4.00
N ILE A 119 -10.21 6.42 2.92
CA ILE A 119 -8.81 5.97 2.84
C ILE A 119 -7.86 7.17 2.96
N TYR A 120 -8.12 8.25 2.20
CA TYR A 120 -7.31 9.46 2.28
C TYR A 120 -7.35 10.06 3.68
N GLN A 121 -8.53 10.19 4.28
CA GLN A 121 -8.68 10.65 5.66
C GLN A 121 -7.88 9.78 6.63
N LYS A 122 -7.93 8.45 6.49
CA LYS A 122 -7.18 7.53 7.36
C LYS A 122 -5.66 7.68 7.23
N ILE A 123 -5.17 7.94 6.02
CA ILE A 123 -3.76 8.30 5.78
C ILE A 123 -3.44 9.60 6.51
N LEU A 124 -4.27 10.63 6.37
CA LEU A 124 -4.04 11.91 7.03
C LEU A 124 -4.09 11.81 8.55
N GLU A 125 -4.92 10.95 9.11
CA GLU A 125 -5.03 10.81 10.57
C GLU A 125 -3.79 10.18 11.21
N GLY A 126 -3.08 9.31 10.48
CA GLY A 126 -1.88 8.63 11.00
C GLY A 126 -2.13 7.61 12.12
N ALA A 127 -3.39 7.33 12.46
CA ALA A 127 -3.74 6.41 13.55
C ALA A 127 -3.46 4.94 13.20
N GLU A 128 -2.26 4.49 13.53
CA GLU A 128 -1.79 3.12 13.33
C GLU A 128 -2.43 2.14 14.32
N LYS A 129 -2.54 0.87 13.92
CA LYS A 129 -3.12 -0.18 14.77
C LYS A 129 -2.42 -0.33 16.13
N LEU A 130 -1.10 -0.11 16.19
CA LEU A 130 -0.30 -0.22 17.42
C LEU A 130 0.07 1.15 18.03
N SER A 131 -0.45 2.23 17.45
CA SER A 131 -0.31 3.61 17.90
C SER A 131 -1.57 4.39 17.47
N PRO A 132 -2.73 4.16 18.11
CA PRO A 132 -4.03 4.61 17.58
C PRO A 132 -4.28 6.11 17.73
N ALA A 133 -3.32 6.88 18.25
CA ALA A 133 -3.45 8.32 18.37
C ALA A 133 -3.42 8.95 16.97
N LYS A 134 -4.41 9.81 16.68
CA LYS A 134 -4.41 10.62 15.46
C LYS A 134 -3.44 11.79 15.65
N ASN A 135 -2.40 11.87 14.84
CA ASN A 135 -1.33 12.86 14.98
C ASN A 135 -0.83 13.43 13.65
N ASN A 136 -1.51 13.11 12.54
CA ASN A 136 -1.10 13.52 11.19
C ASN A 136 0.34 13.13 10.83
N ALA A 137 0.79 11.97 11.32
CA ALA A 137 2.13 11.49 11.07
C ALA A 137 2.17 10.02 10.61
N MET A 138 3.24 9.69 9.91
CA MET A 138 3.70 8.33 9.69
C MET A 138 4.75 7.98 10.76
N ASP A 139 4.43 7.08 11.69
CA ASP A 139 5.30 6.71 12.82
C ASP A 139 5.99 5.36 12.57
N VAL A 140 7.20 5.39 12.01
CA VAL A 140 7.88 4.17 11.55
C VAL A 140 9.13 3.82 12.36
N GLN A 141 9.25 2.54 12.71
CA GLN A 141 10.49 1.97 13.21
C GLN A 141 11.13 1.17 12.06
N LEU A 142 12.22 1.68 11.50
CA LEU A 142 12.90 1.04 10.38
C LEU A 142 14.11 0.27 10.88
N GLU A 143 14.22 -0.98 10.46
CA GLU A 143 15.37 -1.83 10.79
C GLU A 143 15.91 -2.48 9.52
N THR A 144 17.22 -2.40 9.31
CA THR A 144 17.81 -3.08 8.15
C THR A 144 18.04 -4.57 8.42
N TYR A 145 17.84 -5.38 7.41
CA TYR A 145 18.27 -6.77 7.38
C TYR A 145 18.96 -7.08 6.04
N TYR A 146 19.57 -8.25 5.89
CA TYR A 146 20.11 -8.69 4.60
C TYR A 146 19.65 -10.10 4.29
N VAL A 147 19.06 -10.26 3.11
CA VAL A 147 18.83 -11.56 2.48
C VAL A 147 18.91 -11.37 0.97
N ASP A 148 19.45 -12.36 0.27
CA ASP A 148 19.40 -12.38 -1.18
C ASP A 148 18.05 -12.93 -1.67
N ALA A 149 17.00 -12.09 -1.58
CA ALA A 149 15.65 -12.42 -2.01
C ALA A 149 15.05 -11.25 -2.82
N ASN A 150 13.88 -11.50 -3.42
CA ASN A 150 13.11 -10.50 -4.15
C ASN A 150 12.15 -9.69 -3.26
N VAL A 151 12.52 -9.51 -1.99
CA VAL A 151 11.75 -8.77 -0.98
C VAL A 151 12.52 -7.51 -0.62
N ILE A 152 11.93 -6.36 -0.95
CA ILE A 152 12.51 -5.02 -0.73
C ILE A 152 12.45 -4.65 0.75
N GLY A 153 11.29 -4.89 1.35
CA GLY A 153 11.05 -4.80 2.77
C GLY A 153 9.81 -5.59 3.13
N TYR A 154 9.54 -5.72 4.41
CA TYR A 154 8.32 -6.35 4.90
C TYR A 154 7.98 -5.85 6.29
N THR A 155 6.74 -6.09 6.68
CA THR A 155 6.31 -5.91 8.04
C THR A 155 5.23 -6.91 8.44
N MET A 156 4.87 -6.91 9.72
CA MET A 156 3.75 -7.69 10.25
C MET A 156 2.80 -6.77 11.02
N ALA A 157 1.51 -7.08 11.03
CA ALA A 157 0.48 -6.22 11.63
C ALA A 157 0.60 -6.07 13.16
N ASN A 158 1.34 -6.95 13.83
CA ASN A 158 1.48 -7.04 15.29
C ASN A 158 2.82 -6.53 15.83
N ILE A 159 3.70 -6.00 14.99
CA ILE A 159 4.95 -5.36 15.42
C ILE A 159 4.98 -3.91 14.93
N LYS A 160 5.83 -3.05 15.49
CA LYS A 160 6.03 -1.68 14.96
C LYS A 160 7.08 -1.63 13.85
N THR A 161 8.04 -2.55 13.87
CA THR A 161 9.19 -2.56 12.96
C THR A 161 8.79 -2.86 11.51
N ILE A 162 9.33 -2.07 10.58
CA ILE A 162 9.39 -2.34 9.15
C ILE A 162 10.83 -2.74 8.83
N TYR A 163 11.00 -3.92 8.27
CA TYR A 163 12.31 -4.44 7.90
C TYR A 163 12.64 -4.02 6.49
N MET A 164 13.83 -3.44 6.28
CA MET A 164 14.31 -2.99 4.99
C MET A 164 15.54 -3.78 4.54
N ASN A 165 15.49 -4.35 3.34
CA ASN A 165 16.56 -5.20 2.85
C ASN A 165 17.74 -4.36 2.32
N ARG A 166 18.91 -4.54 2.91
CA ARG A 166 20.15 -3.84 2.53
C ARG A 166 20.57 -4.09 1.09
N LYS A 167 20.19 -5.24 0.50
CA LYS A 167 20.39 -5.52 -0.94
C LYS A 167 19.85 -4.40 -1.82
N TYR A 168 18.66 -3.89 -1.48
CA TYR A 168 18.01 -2.82 -2.24
C TYR A 168 18.49 -1.45 -1.78
N LEU A 169 18.55 -1.21 -0.46
CA LEU A 169 18.99 0.09 0.06
C LEU A 169 20.39 0.49 -0.42
N GLY A 170 21.32 -0.46 -0.54
CA GLY A 170 22.66 -0.21 -1.06
C GLY A 170 22.76 -0.09 -2.59
N SER A 171 21.70 -0.42 -3.33
CA SER A 171 21.70 -0.40 -4.80
C SER A 171 21.41 0.99 -5.36
N SER A 172 22.12 1.37 -6.44
CA SER A 172 21.82 2.56 -7.23
C SER A 172 20.47 2.47 -7.95
N ASP A 173 20.01 1.26 -8.26
CA ASP A 173 18.72 1.03 -8.94
C ASP A 173 17.52 1.18 -7.99
N PHE A 174 17.79 1.42 -6.71
CA PHE A 174 16.79 1.70 -5.69
C PHE A 174 16.99 3.11 -5.09
N PRO A 175 16.63 4.17 -5.86
CA PRO A 175 16.76 5.57 -5.43
C PRO A 175 15.71 5.96 -4.37
N PRO A 176 15.83 7.17 -3.76
CA PRO A 176 14.95 7.64 -2.69
C PRO A 176 13.44 7.50 -2.98
N TYR A 177 12.97 7.81 -4.20
CA TYR A 177 11.55 7.68 -4.53
C TYR A 177 11.02 6.22 -4.47
N LYS A 178 11.89 5.20 -4.70
CA LYS A 178 11.51 3.79 -4.51
C LYS A 178 11.53 3.40 -3.04
N VAL A 179 12.40 4.02 -2.24
CA VAL A 179 12.37 3.88 -0.78
C VAL A 179 11.07 4.46 -0.22
N ALA A 180 10.65 5.65 -0.69
CA ALA A 180 9.39 6.29 -0.29
C ALA A 180 8.17 5.41 -0.61
N MET A 181 8.13 4.83 -1.82
CA MET A 181 7.12 3.84 -2.22
C MET A 181 7.06 2.66 -1.25
N ASN A 182 8.21 2.04 -0.95
CA ASN A 182 8.26 0.87 -0.08
C ASN A 182 7.84 1.22 1.36
N MET A 183 8.37 2.32 1.93
CA MET A 183 7.98 2.78 3.26
C MET A 183 6.48 3.03 3.36
N THR A 184 5.89 3.68 2.35
CA THR A 184 4.45 3.96 2.31
C THR A 184 3.63 2.67 2.21
N HIS A 185 4.05 1.72 1.37
CA HIS A 185 3.40 0.40 1.26
C HIS A 185 3.37 -0.32 2.61
N GLU A 186 4.53 -0.44 3.27
CA GLU A 186 4.64 -1.14 4.55
C GLU A 186 3.89 -0.41 5.68
N TRP A 187 3.89 0.92 5.67
CA TRP A 187 3.13 1.71 6.64
C TRP A 187 1.61 1.56 6.46
N LEU A 188 1.09 1.41 5.24
CA LEU A 188 -0.34 1.18 5.03
C LEU A 188 -0.81 -0.15 5.62
N HIS A 189 0.08 -1.14 5.75
CA HIS A 189 -0.20 -2.33 6.54
C HIS A 189 -0.38 -2.01 8.04
N LYS A 190 0.30 -0.99 8.58
CA LYS A 190 0.12 -0.50 9.96
C LYS A 190 -1.20 0.22 10.16
N LEU A 191 -1.74 0.85 9.11
CA LEU A 191 -3.10 1.39 9.11
C LEU A 191 -4.18 0.30 8.98
N GLY A 192 -3.79 -0.96 8.81
CA GLY A 192 -4.71 -2.11 8.78
C GLY A 192 -5.17 -2.51 7.38
N PHE A 193 -4.54 -2.00 6.33
CA PHE A 193 -4.82 -2.44 4.96
C PHE A 193 -4.04 -3.71 4.60
N GLY A 194 -4.68 -4.61 3.86
CA GLY A 194 -4.07 -5.84 3.36
C GLY A 194 -3.96 -5.86 1.85
N HIS A 195 -3.34 -6.90 1.33
CA HIS A 195 -3.41 -7.27 -0.08
C HIS A 195 -3.33 -8.80 -0.24
N ASP A 196 -3.63 -9.32 -1.43
CA ASP A 196 -3.46 -10.75 -1.73
C ASP A 196 -2.01 -11.21 -1.50
N SER A 197 -1.81 -12.38 -0.91
CA SER A 197 -0.47 -12.97 -0.75
C SER A 197 0.13 -13.35 -2.11
N GLU A 198 -0.71 -13.95 -2.96
CA GLU A 198 -0.36 -14.36 -4.32
C GLU A 198 -0.28 -13.17 -5.28
N ALA A 199 0.47 -13.33 -6.36
CA ALA A 199 0.51 -12.36 -7.44
C ALA A 199 -0.76 -12.47 -8.30
N THR A 200 -1.82 -11.75 -7.91
CA THR A 200 -3.08 -11.67 -8.65
C THR A 200 -3.17 -10.36 -9.45
N ASP A 201 -3.99 -10.35 -10.52
CA ASP A 201 -4.19 -9.14 -11.34
C ASP A 201 -4.79 -7.97 -10.55
N ARG A 202 -5.52 -8.25 -9.46
CA ARG A 202 -6.14 -7.24 -8.61
C ARG A 202 -5.20 -6.70 -7.52
N ARG A 203 -4.12 -7.43 -7.18
CA ARG A 203 -3.19 -7.05 -6.10
C ARG A 203 -2.54 -5.67 -6.29
N PRO A 204 -2.10 -5.26 -7.50
CA PRO A 204 -1.61 -3.91 -7.77
C PRO A 204 -2.62 -2.78 -7.45
N TYR A 205 -3.91 -3.11 -7.37
CA TYR A 205 -4.99 -2.16 -7.07
C TYR A 205 -5.41 -2.17 -5.60
N SER A 206 -4.76 -2.97 -4.75
CA SER A 206 -4.96 -2.92 -3.30
C SER A 206 -4.49 -1.58 -2.72
N VAL A 207 -4.97 -1.20 -1.53
CA VAL A 207 -4.56 0.08 -0.90
C VAL A 207 -3.03 0.20 -0.74
N PRO A 208 -2.30 -0.78 -0.17
CA PRO A 208 -0.85 -0.66 -0.01
C PRO A 208 -0.11 -0.46 -1.35
N TYR A 209 -0.44 -1.26 -2.37
CA TYR A 209 0.20 -1.17 -3.69
C TYR A 209 -0.21 0.09 -4.45
N GLY A 210 -1.50 0.37 -4.54
CA GLY A 210 -2.03 1.49 -5.32
C GLY A 210 -1.50 2.82 -4.80
N VAL A 211 -1.55 3.05 -3.49
CA VAL A 211 -1.00 4.26 -2.86
C VAL A 211 0.52 4.27 -2.93
N GLY A 212 1.19 3.13 -2.74
CA GLY A 212 2.64 3.00 -2.92
C GLY A 212 3.09 3.44 -4.32
N TYR A 213 2.40 3.01 -5.38
CA TYR A 213 2.71 3.41 -6.76
C TYR A 213 2.42 4.89 -7.02
N ILE A 214 1.33 5.44 -6.48
CA ILE A 214 1.08 6.89 -6.53
C ILE A 214 2.25 7.64 -5.89
N MET A 215 2.67 7.22 -4.68
CA MET A 215 3.81 7.81 -3.97
C MET A 215 5.08 7.76 -4.82
N ARG A 216 5.43 6.59 -5.37
CA ARG A 216 6.59 6.39 -6.25
C ARG A 216 6.60 7.40 -7.41
N ASP A 217 5.49 7.46 -8.14
CA ASP A 217 5.41 8.22 -9.38
C ASP A 217 5.46 9.71 -9.12
N MET A 218 4.88 10.16 -8.01
CA MET A 218 4.92 11.57 -7.60
C MET A 218 6.28 11.96 -7.02
N ALA A 219 6.85 11.13 -6.14
CA ALA A 219 8.17 11.35 -5.57
C ALA A 219 9.24 11.41 -6.66
N LYS A 220 9.17 10.52 -7.67
CA LYS A 220 10.07 10.55 -8.84
C LYS A 220 9.97 11.84 -9.66
N ALA A 221 8.83 12.54 -9.64
CA ALA A 221 8.66 13.79 -10.35
C ALA A 221 9.21 15.00 -9.58
N ILE A 222 9.59 14.82 -8.31
CA ILE A 222 10.15 15.83 -7.42
C ILE A 222 11.67 15.63 -7.27
N ASP A 223 12.10 14.37 -7.12
CA ASP A 223 13.50 13.92 -7.02
C ASP A 223 14.30 14.18 -8.31
#